data_AF-A0A0K8RBR6-F1
#
_entry.id   AF-A0A0K8RBR6-F1
#
_cell.length_a   1.000
_cell.length_b   1.000
_cell.length_c   1.000
_cell.angle_alpha   90.00
_cell.angle_beta   90.00
_cell.angle_gamma   90.00
#
_symmetry.space_group_name_H-M   'P 1'
#
loop_
_entity.id
_entity.type
_entity.pdbx_description
1 polymer ?
#
loop_
_entity_poly.entity_id
_entity_poly.type
_entity_poly.pdbx_seq_one_letter_code
_entity_poly.pdbx_strand_id
1 'polypeptide(L)'
;MLFFIILAAKAISPIIPPSPEHIVYPKLLEARGINGTKLLHIKDGLTLSLEKLSVLADSLAFTESNDGVAIETIMNGTELEQTMYQDREKMAAVAVNEINNTIEVMGVLNDKLRIAPLPLMARSEEGHLAHRIYEMEPSMNHEENDAVLPDTLPEQQARTKRRTRAASVEHVPDQFLVEVHVMVDEHHYSVFDRREDLVTYLALTIGLVNMRYEDTSGPNIQFLLTSIQQEQGFARTFQEYDIGWPDAKRTYADASPTYNHLLEKYGRSPADITVAVTGLILADNFKDFSYDQVRVKGQARLGGVCNASYSMVMVEDVPMSFGIVSVLPHELGHALGAPHDGLTHMWNENIPPRNDCRQDNPYGHFIMHPSEPGNQKFSNCSKEHMTAFISTLSRSCFELKAKQNCTTEVKELPGISINLTKICQIAHPNFLEWRVDRFEEKCHFVCCSRRSLDYEYDWTCGAEHFLPDGAGCGAGKRCVRGTCGYYDEYGAPTTPRQAA
;
A
#
# COMPACT_ATOMS: atom_id res chain seq x y z
N MET A 1 -23.05 -38.97 28.85
CA MET A 1 -21.84 -38.12 28.91
C MET A 1 -21.84 -37.24 27.68
N LEU A 2 -22.32 -36.00 27.81
CA LEU A 2 -22.29 -35.01 26.74
C LEU A 2 -20.95 -34.25 26.80
N PHE A 3 -20.26 -34.18 25.67
CA PHE A 3 -19.10 -33.32 25.46
C PHE A 3 -19.58 -31.87 25.26
N PHE A 4 -19.08 -30.94 26.08
CA PHE A 4 -19.18 -29.50 25.82
C PHE A 4 -17.88 -29.02 25.17
N ILE A 5 -17.99 -28.56 23.93
CA ILE A 5 -16.94 -27.79 23.24
C ILE A 5 -17.08 -26.33 23.73
N ILE A 6 -16.05 -25.81 24.39
CA ILE A 6 -15.95 -24.40 24.76
C ILE A 6 -15.40 -23.65 23.53
N LEU A 7 -16.25 -22.90 22.83
CA LEU A 7 -15.79 -21.86 21.92
C LEU A 7 -15.32 -20.66 22.76
N ALA A 8 -14.04 -20.33 22.66
CA ALA A 8 -13.52 -19.07 23.15
C ALA A 8 -13.94 -17.94 22.20
N ALA A 9 -14.86 -17.09 22.64
CA ALA A 9 -15.19 -15.83 21.97
C ALA A 9 -14.01 -14.86 22.16
N LYS A 10 -13.32 -14.51 21.07
CA LYS A 10 -12.43 -13.34 21.05
C LYS A 10 -13.28 -12.10 21.33
N ALA A 11 -12.83 -11.27 22.27
CA ALA A 11 -13.46 -10.00 22.59
C ALA A 11 -13.39 -9.07 21.36
N ILE A 12 -14.51 -8.94 20.67
CA ILE A 12 -14.75 -7.90 19.67
C ILE A 12 -15.30 -6.73 20.48
N SER A 13 -14.66 -5.55 20.40
CA SER A 13 -15.23 -4.30 20.93
C SER A 13 -16.69 -4.16 20.49
N PRO A 14 -17.57 -3.53 21.28
CA PRO A 14 -18.97 -3.41 20.90
C PRO A 14 -19.07 -2.63 19.58
N ILE A 15 -19.34 -3.34 18.49
CA ILE A 15 -19.72 -2.75 17.21
C ILE A 15 -21.08 -2.14 17.45
N ILE A 16 -21.10 -0.85 17.80
CA ILE A 16 -22.33 -0.05 17.66
C ILE A 16 -22.71 -0.20 16.18
N PRO A 17 -23.91 -0.71 15.85
CA PRO A 17 -24.33 -0.78 14.46
C PRO A 17 -24.28 0.64 13.91
N PRO A 18 -23.57 0.88 12.78
CA PRO A 18 -23.48 2.21 12.21
C PRO A 18 -24.89 2.74 11.99
N SER A 19 -25.14 4.01 12.33
CA SER A 19 -26.47 4.57 12.11
C SER A 19 -26.80 4.48 10.62
N PRO A 20 -28.09 4.32 10.24
CA PRO A 20 -28.49 4.16 8.83
C PRO A 20 -27.95 5.27 7.91
N GLU A 21 -27.71 6.47 8.45
CA GLU A 21 -27.13 7.62 7.74
C GLU A 21 -25.68 7.42 7.26
N HIS A 22 -24.99 6.40 7.78
CA HIS A 22 -23.62 6.04 7.42
C HIS A 22 -23.54 4.87 6.44
N ILE A 23 -24.66 4.22 6.11
CA ILE A 23 -24.69 3.10 5.16
C ILE A 23 -24.94 3.64 3.76
N VAL A 24 -24.07 3.27 2.82
CA VAL A 24 -24.13 3.70 1.42
C VAL A 24 -24.01 2.50 0.49
N TYR A 25 -24.38 2.71 -0.78
CA TYR A 25 -24.35 1.70 -1.83
C TYR A 25 -23.67 2.29 -3.06
N PRO A 26 -22.32 2.30 -3.10
CA PRO A 26 -21.54 2.92 -4.15
C PRO A 26 -21.85 2.31 -5.53
N LYS A 27 -21.77 3.16 -6.57
CA LYS A 27 -21.98 2.77 -7.97
C LYS A 27 -20.92 3.40 -8.88
N LEU A 28 -20.45 2.63 -9.85
CA LEU A 28 -19.67 3.18 -10.95
C LEU A 28 -20.62 3.79 -11.99
N LEU A 29 -20.37 5.04 -12.34
CA LEU A 29 -21.06 5.76 -13.39
C LEU A 29 -20.08 6.00 -14.54
N GLU A 30 -20.50 5.69 -15.76
CA GLU A 30 -19.76 6.04 -16.97
C GLU A 30 -20.11 7.47 -17.39
N ALA A 31 -19.12 8.37 -17.42
CA ALA A 31 -19.32 9.71 -17.94
C ALA A 31 -19.52 9.67 -19.46
N ARG A 32 -20.61 10.26 -19.96
CA ARG A 32 -20.88 10.44 -21.41
C ARG A 32 -20.05 11.60 -22.01
N GLY A 33 -18.75 11.63 -21.74
CA GLY A 33 -17.81 12.66 -22.16
C GLY A 33 -16.61 12.09 -22.92
N ILE A 34 -15.89 12.97 -23.63
CA ILE A 34 -14.84 12.64 -24.63
C ILE A 34 -13.64 11.88 -24.01
N ASN A 35 -13.49 11.89 -22.67
CA ASN A 35 -12.36 11.28 -21.95
C ASN A 35 -12.66 9.96 -21.22
N GLY A 36 -13.92 9.48 -21.21
CA GLY A 36 -14.26 8.18 -20.59
C GLY A 36 -13.94 8.04 -19.10
N THR A 37 -13.80 9.15 -18.36
CA THR A 37 -13.48 9.15 -16.92
C THR A 37 -14.55 8.39 -16.13
N LYS A 38 -14.15 7.36 -15.38
CA LYS A 38 -15.03 6.62 -14.47
C LYS A 38 -15.36 7.49 -13.26
N LEU A 39 -16.63 7.60 -12.89
CA LEU A 39 -17.07 8.29 -11.68
C LEU A 39 -17.54 7.26 -10.66
N LEU A 40 -17.14 7.41 -9.40
CA LEU A 40 -17.66 6.60 -8.30
C LEU A 40 -18.67 7.44 -7.51
N HIS A 41 -19.95 7.14 -7.71
CA HIS A 41 -21.01 7.76 -6.92
C HIS A 41 -21.21 7.00 -5.62
N ILE A 42 -21.13 7.69 -4.48
CA ILE A 42 -21.21 7.07 -3.15
C ILE A 42 -22.54 7.41 -2.49
N LYS A 43 -22.88 8.71 -2.44
CA LYS A 43 -24.18 9.24 -2.02
C LYS A 43 -24.39 10.64 -2.62
N ASP A 44 -25.57 11.20 -2.44
CA ASP A 44 -25.84 12.59 -2.83
C ASP A 44 -24.81 13.56 -2.23
N GLY A 45 -24.19 14.37 -3.09
CA GLY A 45 -23.12 15.29 -2.71
C GLY A 45 -21.73 14.66 -2.56
N LEU A 46 -21.57 13.34 -2.74
CA LEU A 46 -20.28 12.64 -2.62
C LEU A 46 -20.06 11.69 -3.80
N THR A 47 -19.29 12.17 -4.78
CA THR A 47 -18.88 11.43 -5.98
C THR A 47 -17.39 11.65 -6.20
N LEU A 48 -16.61 10.60 -6.45
CA LEU A 48 -15.19 10.68 -6.78
C LEU A 48 -14.99 10.61 -8.30
N SER A 49 -14.05 11.41 -8.82
CA SER A 49 -13.53 11.26 -10.17
C SER A 49 -12.34 10.32 -10.13
N LEU A 50 -12.45 9.13 -10.74
CA LEU A 50 -11.44 8.10 -10.61
C LEU A 50 -10.30 8.29 -11.62
N GLU A 51 -9.17 8.85 -11.16
CA GLU A 51 -7.88 8.80 -11.84
C GLU A 51 -7.12 7.55 -11.38
N LYS A 52 -6.29 6.94 -12.24
CA LYS A 52 -5.45 5.81 -11.83
C LYS A 52 -4.40 6.22 -10.81
N LEU A 53 -4.28 5.44 -9.75
CA LEU A 53 -3.21 5.57 -8.76
C LEU A 53 -2.03 4.68 -9.18
N SER A 54 -0.82 5.24 -9.18
CA SER A 54 0.42 4.48 -9.41
C SER A 54 1.50 4.89 -8.42
N VAL A 55 1.89 3.95 -7.56
CA VAL A 55 2.77 4.13 -6.38
C VAL A 55 3.56 2.88 -6.01
N LEU A 56 3.31 1.74 -6.66
CA LEU A 56 4.04 0.49 -6.49
C LEU A 56 5.14 0.39 -7.55
N ALA A 57 6.28 -0.17 -7.17
CA ALA A 57 7.22 -0.67 -8.16
C ALA A 57 6.58 -1.82 -8.96
N ASP A 58 6.93 -1.96 -10.25
CA ASP A 58 6.44 -3.04 -11.12
C ASP A 58 6.62 -4.43 -10.46
N SER A 59 7.75 -4.61 -9.78
CA SER A 59 8.05 -5.77 -8.95
C SER A 59 8.09 -5.36 -7.49
N LEU A 60 7.02 -5.63 -6.76
CA LEU A 60 6.94 -5.40 -5.31
C LEU A 60 7.45 -6.64 -4.59
N ALA A 61 8.51 -6.51 -3.79
CA ALA A 61 8.97 -7.61 -2.94
C ALA A 61 8.15 -7.67 -1.64
N PHE A 62 7.59 -8.83 -1.33
CA PHE A 62 6.82 -9.08 -0.12
C PHE A 62 7.48 -10.17 0.71
N THR A 63 7.95 -9.83 1.91
CA THR A 63 8.66 -10.74 2.80
C THR A 63 7.80 -11.11 3.99
N GLU A 64 7.57 -12.41 4.18
CA GLU A 64 6.85 -12.97 5.32
C GLU A 64 7.79 -13.84 6.15
N SER A 65 7.69 -13.77 7.48
CA SER A 65 8.41 -14.68 8.36
C SER A 65 7.49 -15.81 8.82
N ASN A 66 7.74 -17.03 8.32
CA ASN A 66 7.06 -18.25 8.76
C ASN A 66 8.07 -19.14 9.49
N ASP A 67 7.83 -19.40 10.77
CA ASP A 67 8.69 -20.25 11.64
C ASP A 67 10.18 -19.83 11.66
N GLY A 68 10.44 -18.52 11.56
CA GLY A 68 11.80 -17.94 11.56
C GLY A 68 12.52 -18.00 10.22
N VAL A 69 11.86 -18.48 9.15
CA VAL A 69 12.35 -18.40 7.78
C VAL A 69 11.66 -17.26 7.05
N ALA A 70 12.46 -16.29 6.60
CA ALA A 70 11.99 -15.21 5.74
C ALA A 70 11.76 -15.74 4.31
N ILE A 71 10.52 -15.66 3.84
CA ILE A 71 10.12 -16.03 2.48
C ILE A 71 9.80 -14.74 1.73
N GLU A 72 10.55 -14.47 0.66
CA GLU A 72 10.29 -13.36 -0.24
C GLU A 72 9.43 -13.84 -1.42
N THR A 73 8.35 -13.12 -1.70
CA THR A 73 7.49 -13.28 -2.87
C THR A 73 7.52 -12.00 -3.68
N ILE A 74 7.77 -12.09 -4.99
CA ILE A 74 7.63 -10.95 -5.89
C ILE A 74 6.18 -10.87 -6.39
N MET A 75 5.54 -9.73 -6.17
CA MET A 75 4.19 -9.41 -6.61
C MET A 75 4.22 -8.43 -7.78
N ASN A 76 3.28 -8.54 -8.70
CA ASN A 76 3.16 -7.62 -9.84
C ASN A 76 2.45 -6.33 -9.40
N GLY A 77 3.21 -5.24 -9.24
CA GLY A 77 2.69 -3.95 -8.82
C GLY A 77 1.66 -3.39 -9.81
N THR A 78 1.93 -3.50 -11.11
CA THR A 78 1.02 -3.03 -12.16
C THR A 78 -0.33 -3.74 -12.13
N GLU A 79 -0.37 -5.03 -11.80
CA GLU A 79 -1.62 -5.80 -11.64
C GLU A 79 -2.40 -5.35 -10.41
N LEU A 80 -1.71 -5.15 -9.28
CA LEU A 80 -2.32 -4.68 -8.03
C LEU A 80 -2.96 -3.29 -8.20
N GLU A 81 -2.33 -2.39 -8.96
CA GLU A 81 -2.84 -1.03 -9.22
C GLU A 81 -4.07 -0.98 -10.15
N GLN A 82 -4.43 -2.09 -10.79
CA GLN A 82 -5.60 -2.13 -11.69
C GLN A 82 -6.92 -1.82 -10.99
N THR A 83 -6.99 -1.96 -9.67
CA THR A 83 -8.19 -1.65 -8.88
C THR A 83 -8.03 -0.38 -8.05
N MET A 84 -6.87 0.30 -8.11
CA MET A 84 -6.57 1.47 -7.28
C MET A 84 -6.78 2.79 -8.04
N TYR A 85 -7.38 3.75 -7.36
CA TYR A 85 -7.77 5.04 -7.91
C TYR A 85 -7.57 6.18 -6.92
N GLN A 86 -7.46 7.39 -7.45
CA GLN A 86 -7.34 8.63 -6.70
C GLN A 86 -8.24 9.74 -7.25
N ASP A 87 -8.59 10.69 -6.39
CA ASP A 87 -9.21 11.98 -6.73
C ASP A 87 -8.46 13.07 -5.96
N ARG A 88 -7.55 13.76 -6.67
CA ARG A 88 -6.64 14.76 -6.07
C ARG A 88 -7.38 15.96 -5.52
N GLU A 89 -8.47 16.39 -6.17
CA GLU A 89 -9.25 17.53 -5.68
C GLU A 89 -9.88 17.25 -4.32
N LYS A 90 -10.22 15.98 -4.05
CA LYS A 90 -10.81 15.55 -2.79
C LYS A 90 -9.82 14.94 -1.81
N MET A 91 -8.53 14.84 -2.18
CA MET A 91 -7.51 14.12 -1.40
C MET A 91 -7.95 12.68 -1.08
N ALA A 92 -8.57 12.01 -2.05
CA ALA A 92 -9.18 10.70 -1.90
C ALA A 92 -8.35 9.64 -2.62
N ALA A 93 -8.25 8.44 -2.03
CA ALA A 93 -7.65 7.27 -2.64
C ALA A 93 -8.45 6.03 -2.25
N VAL A 94 -8.89 5.26 -3.24
CA VAL A 94 -9.78 4.11 -3.06
C VAL A 94 -9.36 2.93 -3.92
N ALA A 95 -9.49 1.73 -3.37
CA ALA A 95 -9.54 0.49 -4.14
C ALA A 95 -10.99 0.19 -4.51
N VAL A 96 -11.24 -0.13 -5.78
CA VAL A 96 -12.56 -0.46 -6.33
C VAL A 96 -12.48 -1.81 -7.03
N ASN A 97 -13.11 -2.82 -6.43
CA ASN A 97 -13.18 -4.17 -6.97
C ASN A 97 -14.57 -4.43 -7.54
N GLU A 98 -14.67 -4.79 -8.82
CA GLU A 98 -15.93 -5.17 -9.46
C GLU A 98 -16.19 -6.67 -9.21
N ILE A 99 -17.25 -7.01 -8.45
CA ILE A 99 -17.62 -8.38 -8.05
C ILE A 99 -19.08 -8.63 -8.43
N ASN A 100 -19.35 -9.59 -9.34
CA ASN A 100 -20.73 -10.03 -9.69
C ASN A 100 -21.70 -8.86 -9.98
N ASN A 101 -21.30 -7.91 -10.84
CA ASN A 101 -22.06 -6.68 -11.16
C ASN A 101 -22.32 -5.74 -9.97
N THR A 102 -21.58 -5.90 -8.88
CA THR A 102 -21.52 -4.97 -7.75
C THR A 102 -20.10 -4.48 -7.56
N ILE A 103 -19.91 -3.45 -6.74
CA ILE A 103 -18.58 -2.95 -6.43
C ILE A 103 -18.30 -3.02 -4.94
N GLU A 104 -17.09 -3.42 -4.62
CA GLU A 104 -16.52 -3.32 -3.29
C GLU A 104 -15.53 -2.15 -3.29
N VAL A 105 -15.57 -1.33 -2.23
CA VAL A 105 -14.81 -0.09 -2.17
C VAL A 105 -14.20 0.03 -0.78
N MET A 106 -12.90 0.26 -0.72
CA MET A 106 -12.15 0.52 0.50
C MET A 106 -11.25 1.73 0.27
N GLY A 107 -11.16 2.63 1.25
CA GLY A 107 -10.16 3.69 1.21
C GLY A 107 -10.59 4.98 1.90
N VAL A 108 -9.98 6.06 1.44
CA VAL A 108 -10.15 7.43 1.95
C VAL A 108 -10.95 8.24 0.95
N LEU A 109 -12.04 8.87 1.43
CA LEU A 109 -12.95 9.66 0.59
C LEU A 109 -12.62 11.16 0.60
N ASN A 110 -12.05 11.65 1.70
CA ASN A 110 -11.49 12.99 1.88
C ASN A 110 -10.70 13.04 3.19
N ASP A 111 -10.35 14.24 3.66
CA ASP A 111 -9.63 14.46 4.92
C ASP A 111 -10.25 13.74 6.13
N LYS A 112 -11.59 13.70 6.23
CA LYS A 112 -12.32 13.14 7.38
C LYS A 112 -12.95 11.78 7.14
N LEU A 113 -13.40 11.51 5.92
CA LEU A 113 -14.26 10.38 5.62
C LEU A 113 -13.47 9.19 5.09
N ARG A 114 -13.85 8.01 5.56
CA ARG A 114 -13.35 6.71 5.13
C ARG A 114 -14.50 5.85 4.65
N ILE A 115 -14.21 4.87 3.79
CA ILE A 115 -15.19 3.89 3.31
C ILE A 115 -14.66 2.47 3.50
N ALA A 116 -15.54 1.58 3.99
CA ALA A 116 -15.25 0.16 4.11
C ALA A 116 -16.47 -0.68 3.74
N PRO A 117 -16.27 -1.86 3.13
CA PRO A 117 -17.37 -2.75 2.76
C PRO A 117 -18.00 -3.41 3.99
N LEU A 118 -19.29 -3.75 3.89
CA LEU A 118 -20.07 -4.49 4.88
C LEU A 118 -20.63 -5.77 4.25
N PRO A 119 -19.79 -6.80 3.98
CA PRO A 119 -20.18 -7.96 3.18
C PRO A 119 -21.29 -8.81 3.82
N LEU A 120 -21.46 -8.72 5.14
CA LEU A 120 -22.49 -9.46 5.89
C LEU A 120 -23.82 -8.71 6.00
N MET A 121 -23.90 -7.46 5.55
CA MET A 121 -25.14 -6.69 5.55
C MET A 121 -26.01 -6.99 4.33
N ALA A 122 -27.32 -6.75 4.48
CA ALA A 122 -28.26 -6.92 3.37
C ALA A 122 -27.91 -5.97 2.21
N ARG A 123 -27.94 -6.51 1.00
CA ARG A 123 -27.78 -5.75 -0.25
C ARG A 123 -28.95 -4.78 -0.43
N SER A 124 -28.74 -3.74 -1.25
CA SER A 124 -29.84 -2.86 -1.67
C SER A 124 -30.91 -3.63 -2.46
N GLU A 125 -32.07 -3.01 -2.68
CA GLU A 125 -33.12 -3.57 -3.56
C GLU A 125 -32.59 -3.85 -4.99
N GLU A 126 -31.62 -3.07 -5.43
CA GLU A 126 -30.93 -3.22 -6.73
C GLU A 126 -29.72 -4.18 -6.64
N GLY A 127 -29.55 -4.88 -5.52
CA GLY A 127 -28.53 -5.92 -5.34
C GLY A 127 -27.13 -5.41 -5.01
N HIS A 128 -26.95 -4.12 -4.72
CA HIS A 128 -25.64 -3.52 -4.47
C HIS A 128 -25.11 -3.86 -3.07
N LEU A 129 -23.79 -3.99 -2.95
CA LEU A 129 -23.13 -4.23 -1.67
C LEU A 129 -23.21 -2.97 -0.79
N ALA A 130 -23.45 -3.20 0.50
CA ALA A 130 -23.49 -2.15 1.51
C ALA A 130 -22.08 -1.78 1.96
N HIS A 131 -21.87 -0.49 2.22
CA HIS A 131 -20.63 0.06 2.75
C HIS A 131 -20.94 0.97 3.92
N ARG A 132 -20.01 1.09 4.87
CA ARG A 132 -20.05 2.14 5.89
C ARG A 132 -19.14 3.28 5.47
N ILE A 133 -19.64 4.50 5.62
CA ILE A 133 -18.82 5.70 5.74
C ILE A 133 -18.63 5.97 7.22
N TYR A 134 -17.40 6.28 7.63
CA TYR A 134 -17.13 6.71 8.99
C TYR A 134 -16.13 7.86 8.98
N GLU A 135 -16.27 8.71 10.00
CA GLU A 135 -15.33 9.79 10.24
C GLU A 135 -14.11 9.27 10.99
N MET A 136 -12.97 9.76 10.58
CA MET A 136 -11.73 9.70 11.33
C MET A 136 -11.31 11.15 11.60
N GLU A 137 -11.16 11.49 12.87
CA GLU A 137 -10.55 12.76 13.26
C GLU A 137 -9.06 12.76 12.92
N PRO A 138 -8.51 13.87 12.40
CA PRO A 138 -7.07 14.07 12.32
C PRO A 138 -6.46 13.84 13.71
N SER A 139 -5.35 13.13 13.79
CA SER A 139 -4.57 13.02 15.03
C SER A 139 -4.11 14.43 15.44
N MET A 140 -4.79 15.06 16.41
CA MET A 140 -4.57 16.48 16.75
C MET A 140 -3.46 16.73 17.78
N ASN A 141 -2.90 15.69 18.40
CA ASN A 141 -1.91 15.85 19.47
C ASN A 141 -0.70 14.97 19.16
N HIS A 142 0.32 15.57 18.56
CA HIS A 142 1.64 14.97 18.40
C HIS A 142 2.62 15.71 19.29
N GLU A 143 3.57 15.00 19.89
CA GLU A 143 4.78 15.63 20.42
C GLU A 143 5.88 14.62 20.23
N GLU A 144 6.92 14.99 19.48
CA GLU A 144 8.07 14.14 19.25
C GLU A 144 9.18 14.55 20.22
N ASN A 145 9.83 13.57 20.85
CA ASN A 145 11.09 13.83 21.51
C ASN A 145 12.14 14.07 20.44
N ASP A 146 12.57 15.32 20.27
CA ASP A 146 13.76 15.66 19.50
C ASP A 146 14.85 14.67 19.88
N ALA A 147 15.18 13.75 18.98
CA ALA A 147 16.33 12.90 19.14
C ALA A 147 17.53 13.83 19.03
N VAL A 148 17.93 14.38 20.19
CA VAL A 148 19.06 15.26 20.44
C VAL A 148 20.05 15.09 19.32
N LEU A 149 20.17 16.12 18.48
CA LEU A 149 21.29 16.28 17.56
C LEU A 149 22.51 15.85 18.37
N PRO A 150 23.19 14.74 18.03
CA PRO A 150 24.42 14.44 18.73
C PRO A 150 25.31 15.65 18.47
N ASP A 151 25.71 16.34 19.54
CA ASP A 151 26.67 17.46 19.52
C ASP A 151 28.03 17.06 18.88
N THR A 152 28.17 15.82 18.44
CA THR A 152 29.32 15.32 17.70
C THR A 152 28.89 14.23 16.70
N LEU A 153 28.57 14.61 15.46
CA LEU A 153 29.00 13.75 14.35
C LEU A 153 30.53 13.89 14.27
N PRO A 154 31.30 12.79 14.11
CA PRO A 154 32.73 12.92 13.89
C PRO A 154 32.94 13.78 12.65
N GLU A 155 33.76 14.81 12.78
CA GLU A 155 34.41 15.46 11.64
C GLU A 155 35.08 14.36 10.79
N GLN A 156 34.36 13.83 9.81
CA GLN A 156 34.93 13.12 8.69
C GLN A 156 35.70 14.18 7.92
N GLN A 157 36.96 14.33 8.35
CA GLN A 157 38.01 15.20 7.83
C GLN A 157 37.67 15.75 6.45
N ALA A 158 37.17 16.99 6.44
CA ALA A 158 37.29 17.89 5.32
C ALA A 158 38.78 18.11 5.06
N ARG A 159 39.44 17.16 4.38
CA ARG A 159 40.78 17.35 3.84
C ARG A 159 40.66 18.35 2.71
N THR A 160 40.90 19.60 3.08
CA THR A 160 41.33 20.72 2.26
C THR A 160 41.91 20.31 0.90
N LYS A 161 41.10 20.46 -0.15
CA LYS A 161 41.56 21.03 -1.41
C LYS A 161 40.57 22.10 -1.86
N ARG A 162 40.92 23.32 -1.49
CA ARG A 162 40.42 24.59 -2.01
C ARG A 162 40.42 24.54 -3.55
N ARG A 163 39.26 24.21 -4.13
CA ARG A 163 38.91 24.50 -5.53
C ARG A 163 37.42 24.81 -5.55
N THR A 164 37.13 26.09 -5.74
CA THR A 164 35.88 26.63 -6.25
C THR A 164 35.26 25.71 -7.30
N ARG A 165 34.24 24.96 -6.89
CA ARG A 165 33.13 24.56 -7.73
C ARG A 165 31.89 24.88 -6.91
N ALA A 166 31.02 25.72 -7.47
CA ALA A 166 29.65 25.82 -7.00
C ALA A 166 29.15 24.40 -6.72
N ALA A 167 28.76 24.10 -5.48
CA ALA A 167 28.13 22.83 -5.18
C ALA A 167 26.88 22.78 -6.05
N SER A 168 26.97 21.92 -7.05
CA SER A 168 26.16 21.96 -8.24
C SER A 168 24.78 21.43 -7.92
N VAL A 169 23.80 22.34 -7.88
CA VAL A 169 22.37 22.01 -8.04
C VAL A 169 22.15 21.22 -9.36
N GLU A 170 23.11 21.17 -10.27
CA GLU A 170 23.05 20.45 -11.56
C GLU A 170 22.82 18.93 -11.49
N HIS A 171 23.05 18.24 -10.36
CA HIS A 171 22.81 16.79 -10.28
C HIS A 171 21.48 16.40 -9.65
N VAL A 172 20.73 17.35 -9.07
CA VAL A 172 19.43 17.06 -8.47
C VAL A 172 18.41 16.99 -9.61
N PRO A 173 17.73 15.85 -9.80
CA PRO A 173 16.71 15.74 -10.84
C PRO A 173 15.48 16.60 -10.51
N ASP A 174 14.69 16.98 -11.51
CA ASP A 174 13.44 17.73 -11.28
C ASP A 174 12.42 16.92 -10.44
N GLN A 175 12.45 15.60 -10.58
CA GLN A 175 11.65 14.64 -9.80
C GLN A 175 12.59 13.76 -8.97
N PHE A 176 12.31 13.67 -7.67
CA PHE A 176 12.99 12.76 -6.76
C PHE A 176 12.02 11.65 -6.33
N LEU A 177 12.20 10.47 -6.92
CA LEU A 177 11.51 9.25 -6.52
C LEU A 177 12.25 8.61 -5.35
N VAL A 178 11.61 8.55 -4.19
CA VAL A 178 12.14 7.94 -2.97
C VAL A 178 11.59 6.53 -2.85
N GLU A 179 12.46 5.52 -2.92
CA GLU A 179 12.08 4.13 -2.76
C GLU A 179 11.81 3.81 -1.28
N VAL A 180 10.60 3.35 -0.98
CA VAL A 180 10.13 3.03 0.37
C VAL A 180 10.05 1.53 0.56
N HIS A 181 10.74 1.07 1.61
CA HIS A 181 10.54 -0.25 2.20
C HIS A 181 9.60 -0.10 3.41
N VAL A 182 8.47 -0.80 3.43
CA VAL A 182 7.55 -0.77 4.58
C VAL A 182 7.73 -2.02 5.42
N MET A 183 8.00 -1.86 6.71
CA MET A 183 8.05 -2.95 7.69
C MET A 183 6.84 -2.85 8.61
N VAL A 184 6.09 -3.94 8.78
CA VAL A 184 4.87 -3.97 9.61
C VAL A 184 4.99 -5.00 10.72
N ASP A 185 4.55 -4.68 11.95
CA ASP A 185 4.58 -5.61 13.09
C ASP A 185 3.36 -6.53 13.13
N GLU A 186 3.43 -7.55 14.00
CA GLU A 186 2.36 -8.52 14.21
C GLU A 186 1.05 -7.89 14.69
N HIS A 187 1.12 -6.74 15.35
CA HIS A 187 -0.06 -6.01 15.81
C HIS A 187 -0.75 -5.28 14.67
N HIS A 188 -0.02 -4.96 13.60
CA HIS A 188 -0.56 -4.37 12.38
C HIS A 188 -1.01 -5.42 11.36
N TYR A 189 -0.11 -6.29 10.93
CA TYR A 189 -0.38 -7.16 9.78
C TYR A 189 -1.38 -8.28 10.08
N SER A 190 -1.56 -8.67 11.34
CA SER A 190 -2.46 -9.78 11.71
C SER A 190 -3.94 -9.48 11.53
N VAL A 191 -4.30 -8.21 11.27
CA VAL A 191 -5.67 -7.78 10.96
C VAL A 191 -6.06 -8.09 9.52
N PHE A 192 -5.08 -8.28 8.63
CA PHE A 192 -5.31 -8.55 7.22
C PHE A 192 -5.34 -10.06 6.96
N ASP A 193 -6.44 -10.56 6.39
CA ASP A 193 -6.59 -11.98 6.05
C ASP A 193 -5.69 -12.40 4.88
N ARG A 194 -5.44 -11.48 3.94
CA ARG A 194 -4.63 -11.69 2.75
C ARG A 194 -3.53 -10.66 2.63
N ARG A 195 -2.37 -11.08 2.09
CA ARG A 195 -1.27 -10.16 1.77
C ARG A 195 -1.66 -9.07 0.78
N GLU A 196 -2.53 -9.36 -0.19
CA GLU A 196 -2.97 -8.36 -1.18
C GLU A 196 -3.77 -7.23 -0.52
N ASP A 197 -4.51 -7.52 0.55
CA ASP A 197 -5.30 -6.51 1.28
C ASP A 197 -4.37 -5.54 2.03
N LEU A 198 -3.33 -6.08 2.68
CA LEU A 198 -2.27 -5.28 3.31
C LEU A 198 -1.51 -4.44 2.28
N VAL A 199 -1.13 -5.03 1.15
CA VAL A 199 -0.44 -4.31 0.07
C VAL A 199 -1.32 -3.19 -0.46
N THR A 200 -2.61 -3.44 -0.67
CA THR A 200 -3.58 -2.44 -1.12
C THR A 200 -3.70 -1.30 -0.11
N TYR A 201 -3.82 -1.63 1.17
CA TYR A 201 -3.90 -0.63 2.25
C TYR A 201 -2.67 0.29 2.29
N LEU A 202 -1.47 -0.30 2.22
CA LEU A 202 -0.20 0.45 2.22
C LEU A 202 -0.01 1.25 0.93
N ALA A 203 -0.40 0.71 -0.23
CA ALA A 203 -0.33 1.43 -1.50
C ALA A 203 -1.23 2.67 -1.50
N LEU A 204 -2.50 2.53 -1.09
CA LEU A 204 -3.42 3.66 -0.94
C LEU A 204 -2.87 4.70 0.04
N THR A 205 -2.24 4.25 1.14
CA THR A 205 -1.56 5.13 2.09
C THR A 205 -0.45 5.93 1.44
N ILE A 206 0.46 5.29 0.69
CA ILE A 206 1.55 5.98 -0.03
C ILE A 206 0.99 6.94 -1.09
N GLY A 207 -0.11 6.59 -1.76
CA GLY A 207 -0.83 7.49 -2.66
C GLY A 207 -1.30 8.78 -1.96
N LEU A 208 -1.89 8.63 -0.78
CA LEU A 208 -2.33 9.77 0.03
C LEU A 208 -1.17 10.60 0.58
N VAL A 209 -0.05 9.96 0.91
CA VAL A 209 1.19 10.66 1.27
C VAL A 209 1.68 11.47 0.08
N ASN A 210 1.78 10.88 -1.11
CA ASN A 210 2.22 11.57 -2.32
C ASN A 210 1.42 12.84 -2.61
N MET A 211 0.09 12.81 -2.43
CA MET A 211 -0.75 14.01 -2.60
C MET A 211 -0.34 15.18 -1.70
N ARG A 212 0.17 14.91 -0.49
CA ARG A 212 0.63 15.95 0.45
C ARG A 212 2.00 16.52 0.08
N TYR A 213 2.77 15.78 -0.72
CA TYR A 213 4.07 16.20 -1.24
C TYR A 213 3.98 16.82 -2.65
N GLU A 214 2.82 16.83 -3.30
CA GLU A 214 2.66 17.37 -4.66
C GLU A 214 3.08 18.84 -4.80
N ASP A 215 2.93 19.64 -3.74
CA ASP A 215 3.33 21.06 -3.70
C ASP A 215 4.85 21.27 -3.47
N THR A 216 5.64 20.18 -3.42
CA THR A 216 7.10 20.25 -3.44
C THR A 216 7.63 20.47 -4.85
N SER A 217 8.64 21.32 -4.98
CA SER A 217 9.32 21.61 -6.25
C SER A 217 10.79 21.91 -6.00
N GLY A 218 11.64 21.57 -6.97
CA GLY A 218 13.10 21.67 -6.83
C GLY A 218 13.70 20.78 -5.73
N PRO A 219 13.43 19.46 -5.69
CA PRO A 219 12.67 18.66 -6.65
C PRO A 219 11.20 18.42 -6.25
N ASN A 220 10.41 17.89 -7.17
CA ASN A 220 9.13 17.27 -6.84
C ASN A 220 9.37 15.90 -6.23
N ILE A 221 8.93 15.72 -4.98
CA ILE A 221 9.18 14.51 -4.19
C ILE A 221 8.00 13.55 -4.34
N GLN A 222 8.28 12.30 -4.67
CA GLN A 222 7.28 11.23 -4.69
C GLN A 222 7.87 9.96 -4.09
N PHE A 223 7.03 9.21 -3.40
CA PHE A 223 7.37 7.95 -2.76
C PHE A 223 6.89 6.79 -3.62
N LEU A 224 7.76 5.80 -3.79
CA LEU A 224 7.51 4.56 -4.52
C LEU A 224 7.64 3.39 -3.57
N LEU A 225 6.56 2.63 -3.36
CA LEU A 225 6.57 1.44 -2.52
C LEU A 225 7.22 0.28 -3.28
N THR A 226 8.42 -0.12 -2.85
CA THR A 226 9.24 -1.15 -3.52
C THR A 226 9.20 -2.49 -2.81
N SER A 227 9.00 -2.48 -1.49
CA SER A 227 8.96 -3.72 -0.72
C SER A 227 8.18 -3.58 0.58
N ILE A 228 7.62 -4.70 1.04
CA ILE A 228 6.89 -4.84 2.30
C ILE A 228 7.47 -6.03 3.07
N GLN A 229 7.75 -5.87 4.36
CA GLN A 229 8.21 -6.95 5.24
C GLN A 229 7.34 -7.05 6.48
N GLN A 230 6.80 -8.24 6.73
CA GLN A 230 6.23 -8.58 8.04
C GLN A 230 7.36 -8.94 8.99
N GLU A 231 7.50 -8.18 10.07
CA GLU A 231 8.57 -8.38 11.06
C GLU A 231 7.97 -8.51 12.45
N GLN A 232 8.26 -9.64 13.11
CA GLN A 232 7.75 -9.91 14.45
C GLN A 232 8.64 -9.31 15.52
N GLY A 233 8.04 -8.74 16.56
CA GLY A 233 8.72 -8.41 17.80
C GLY A 233 9.76 -7.28 17.69
N PHE A 234 9.61 -6.38 16.71
CA PHE A 234 10.45 -5.18 16.67
C PHE A 234 10.00 -4.14 17.71
N ALA A 235 8.73 -4.15 18.14
CA ALA A 235 8.23 -3.24 19.17
C ALA A 235 8.78 -3.62 20.56
N ARG A 236 9.38 -2.66 21.27
CA ARG A 236 9.72 -2.81 22.69
C ARG A 236 8.51 -2.45 23.51
N THR A 237 7.87 -3.45 24.13
CA THR A 237 6.57 -3.26 24.74
C THR A 237 6.60 -3.11 26.25
N PHE A 238 5.62 -2.39 26.79
CA PHE A 238 5.32 -2.31 28.22
C PHE A 238 3.81 -2.32 28.43
N GLN A 239 3.38 -2.62 29.66
CA GLN A 239 1.97 -2.63 30.04
C GLN A 239 1.66 -1.51 31.01
N GLU A 240 0.60 -0.76 30.74
CA GLU A 240 0.10 0.27 31.64
C GLU A 240 -1.43 0.38 31.53
N TYR A 241 -2.06 1.13 32.44
CA TYR A 241 -3.50 1.41 32.36
C TYR A 241 -3.86 2.14 31.07
N ASP A 242 -4.99 1.74 30.48
CA ASP A 242 -5.50 2.33 29.26
C ASP A 242 -5.98 3.76 29.54
N ILE A 243 -5.61 4.66 28.66
CA ILE A 243 -5.86 6.08 28.84
C ILE A 243 -7.33 6.35 28.55
N GLY A 244 -8.01 6.90 29.54
CA GLY A 244 -9.47 7.05 29.53
C GLY A 244 -10.23 5.80 30.00
N TRP A 245 -9.54 4.71 30.38
CA TRP A 245 -10.15 3.53 30.95
C TRP A 245 -9.34 2.95 32.13
N PRO A 246 -9.49 3.50 33.35
CA PRO A 246 -8.60 3.24 34.47
C PRO A 246 -8.59 1.79 34.98
N ASP A 247 -9.58 0.97 34.61
CA ASP A 247 -9.71 -0.41 35.07
C ASP A 247 -9.19 -1.45 34.08
N ALA A 248 -8.67 -1.03 32.91
CA ALA A 248 -8.13 -1.92 31.89
C ALA A 248 -6.64 -1.64 31.67
N LYS A 249 -5.83 -2.69 31.52
CA LYS A 249 -4.44 -2.56 31.08
C LYS A 249 -4.35 -2.73 29.57
N ARG A 250 -3.46 -1.97 28.95
CA ARG A 250 -3.13 -2.04 27.52
C ARG A 250 -1.62 -2.27 27.37
N THR A 251 -1.25 -2.93 26.28
CA THR A 251 0.15 -3.02 25.83
C THR A 251 0.47 -1.82 24.93
N TYR A 252 1.53 -1.11 25.25
CA TYR A 252 2.08 0.01 24.48
C TYR A 252 3.41 -0.36 23.86
N ALA A 253 3.79 0.32 22.78
CA ALA A 253 5.15 0.32 22.26
C ALA A 253 5.91 1.51 22.86
N ASP A 254 6.99 1.23 23.58
CA ASP A 254 7.88 2.24 24.14
C ASP A 254 8.61 2.93 22.99
N ALA A 255 8.28 4.20 22.72
CA ALA A 255 8.63 4.86 21.46
C ALA A 255 10.16 4.92 21.26
N SER A 256 10.87 5.54 22.20
CA SER A 256 12.33 5.70 22.09
C SER A 256 13.09 4.36 22.10
N PRO A 257 12.81 3.40 22.99
CA PRO A 257 13.45 2.07 22.94
C PRO A 257 13.11 1.27 21.69
N THR A 258 11.89 1.36 21.18
CA THR A 258 11.50 0.72 19.91
C THR A 258 12.27 1.33 18.75
N TYR A 259 12.30 2.66 18.64
CA TYR A 259 13.01 3.35 17.56
C TYR A 259 14.51 3.06 17.60
N ASN A 260 15.14 3.08 18.79
CA ASN A 260 16.54 2.70 18.93
C ASN A 260 16.81 1.24 18.55
N HIS A 261 15.89 0.32 18.88
CA HIS A 261 16.01 -1.07 18.46
C HIS A 261 15.92 -1.23 16.93
N LEU A 262 14.99 -0.51 16.30
CA LEU A 262 14.84 -0.46 14.85
C LEU A 262 16.10 0.11 14.17
N LEU A 263 16.68 1.19 14.70
CA LEU A 263 17.93 1.75 14.18
C LEU A 263 19.10 0.77 14.29
N GLU A 264 19.24 0.09 15.42
CA GLU A 264 20.33 -0.87 15.64
C GLU A 264 20.25 -2.05 14.66
N LYS A 265 19.05 -2.58 14.40
CA LYS A 265 18.85 -3.80 13.59
C LYS A 265 18.62 -3.51 12.11
N TYR A 266 17.97 -2.38 11.79
CA TYR A 266 17.44 -2.05 10.46
C TYR A 266 17.74 -0.62 10.00
N GLY A 267 18.54 0.15 10.73
CA GLY A 267 18.86 1.54 10.38
C GLY A 267 19.50 1.71 9.00
N ARG A 268 20.04 0.63 8.42
CA ARG A 268 20.40 0.56 7.01
C ARG A 268 19.24 -0.01 6.19
N SER A 269 18.42 0.89 5.63
CA SER A 269 17.30 0.51 4.75
C SER A 269 17.77 -0.27 3.52
N PRO A 270 17.01 -1.29 3.06
CA PRO A 270 17.22 -1.91 1.76
C PRO A 270 16.78 -1.01 0.59
N ALA A 271 15.98 0.03 0.87
CA ALA A 271 15.53 1.04 -0.08
C ALA A 271 16.19 2.41 0.21
N ASP A 272 15.53 3.53 -0.10
CA ASP A 272 16.00 4.88 0.29
C ASP A 272 15.56 5.24 1.70
N ILE A 273 14.44 4.69 2.15
CA ILE A 273 13.92 4.82 3.51
C ILE A 273 13.14 3.57 3.93
N THR A 274 13.28 3.15 5.18
CA THR A 274 12.38 2.16 5.79
C THR A 274 11.32 2.88 6.61
N VAL A 275 10.05 2.51 6.43
CA VAL A 275 8.92 2.95 7.25
C VAL A 275 8.45 1.77 8.08
N ALA A 276 8.75 1.78 9.38
CA ALA A 276 8.27 0.81 10.34
C ALA A 276 6.89 1.23 10.89
N VAL A 277 5.89 0.38 10.73
CA VAL A 277 4.51 0.62 11.14
C VAL A 277 4.14 -0.37 12.23
N THR A 278 3.75 0.15 13.40
CA THR A 278 3.25 -0.67 14.51
C THR A 278 1.74 -0.52 14.66
N GLY A 279 1.06 -1.64 14.96
CA GLY A 279 -0.34 -1.64 15.36
C GLY A 279 -0.57 -1.24 16.83
N LEU A 280 0.50 -1.04 17.60
CA LEU A 280 0.44 -0.60 19.00
C LEU A 280 0.43 0.92 19.08
N ILE A 281 -0.13 1.44 20.19
CA ILE A 281 0.02 2.86 20.52
C ILE A 281 1.46 3.09 20.99
N LEU A 282 2.13 4.06 20.37
CA LEU A 282 3.42 4.57 20.76
C LEU A 282 3.28 5.45 22.01
N ALA A 283 4.19 5.26 22.95
CA ALA A 283 4.18 6.03 24.18
C ALA A 283 5.58 6.07 24.81
N ASP A 284 5.88 7.11 25.56
CA ASP A 284 7.11 7.14 26.36
C ASP A 284 6.87 6.54 27.75
N ASN A 285 7.63 5.50 28.08
CA ASN A 285 7.52 4.81 29.36
C ASN A 285 8.21 5.59 30.50
N PHE A 286 7.55 6.64 30.99
CA PHE A 286 7.98 7.39 32.16
C PHE A 286 7.28 6.94 33.44
N LYS A 287 7.93 7.16 34.58
CA LYS A 287 7.46 6.74 35.91
C LYS A 287 6.05 7.26 36.28
N ASP A 288 5.66 8.42 35.75
CA ASP A 288 4.36 9.06 35.98
C ASP A 288 3.51 9.03 34.70
N PHE A 289 3.21 7.83 34.18
CA PHE A 289 2.45 7.63 32.93
C PHE A 289 1.06 8.28 32.96
N SER A 290 0.75 9.05 31.93
CA SER A 290 -0.40 9.94 31.79
C SER A 290 -0.72 10.18 30.31
N TYR A 291 -1.71 11.04 30.03
CA TYR A 291 -2.09 11.41 28.66
C TYR A 291 -0.93 12.00 27.85
N ASP A 292 -0.04 12.74 28.49
CA ASP A 292 1.05 13.43 27.78
C ASP A 292 2.07 12.43 27.19
N GLN A 293 2.21 11.24 27.77
CA GLN A 293 3.14 10.22 27.28
C GLN A 293 2.67 9.47 26.03
N VAL A 294 1.38 9.54 25.62
CA VAL A 294 0.87 8.91 24.39
C VAL A 294 0.76 9.87 23.20
N ARG A 295 1.40 11.03 23.32
CA ARG A 295 1.46 12.04 22.26
C ARG A 295 2.47 11.72 21.18
N VAL A 296 3.41 10.81 21.42
CA VAL A 296 4.27 10.28 20.37
C VAL A 296 3.45 9.38 19.46
N LYS A 297 3.46 9.65 18.15
CA LYS A 297 2.78 8.84 17.13
C LYS A 297 3.69 8.40 15.99
N GLY A 298 4.87 9.01 15.93
CA GLY A 298 5.92 8.68 15.01
C GLY A 298 7.26 9.14 15.56
N GLN A 299 8.32 8.65 14.95
CA GLN A 299 9.67 9.10 15.24
C GLN A 299 10.55 8.98 14.00
N ALA A 300 11.34 10.03 13.73
CA ALA A 300 12.29 10.06 12.64
C ALA A 300 13.57 10.84 13.00
N ARG A 301 14.67 10.52 12.31
CA ARG A 301 15.89 11.35 12.33
C ARG A 301 15.82 12.36 11.20
N LEU A 302 16.25 13.59 11.49
CA LEU A 302 16.49 14.60 10.47
C LEU A 302 17.47 14.09 9.41
N GLY A 303 17.05 14.08 8.15
CA GLY A 303 17.88 13.65 7.02
C GLY A 303 18.11 12.14 6.93
N GLY A 304 17.12 11.33 7.33
CA GLY A 304 17.18 9.87 7.24
C GLY A 304 17.19 9.29 5.82
N VAL A 305 16.61 9.97 4.82
CA VAL A 305 16.55 9.44 3.44
C VAL A 305 17.97 9.21 2.89
N CYS A 306 18.20 8.01 2.36
CA CYS A 306 19.50 7.51 1.87
C CYS A 306 20.64 7.49 2.89
N ASN A 307 20.36 7.68 4.18
CA ASN A 307 21.38 7.59 5.19
C ASN A 307 21.87 6.15 5.39
N ALA A 308 23.17 5.96 5.56
CA ALA A 308 23.78 4.63 5.68
C ALA A 308 23.47 3.90 7.00
N SER A 309 22.99 4.60 8.03
CA SER A 309 22.85 4.05 9.39
C SER A 309 21.54 4.39 10.10
N TYR A 310 20.76 5.37 9.61
CA TYR A 310 19.50 5.75 10.23
C TYR A 310 18.39 6.07 9.22
N SER A 311 18.38 5.37 8.09
CA SER A 311 17.33 5.46 7.07
C SER A 311 16.06 4.73 7.55
N MET A 312 15.41 5.31 8.56
CA MET A 312 14.28 4.74 9.28
C MET A 312 13.31 5.82 9.77
N VAL A 313 12.03 5.58 9.52
CA VAL A 313 10.88 6.27 10.10
C VAL A 313 10.04 5.23 10.85
N MET A 314 9.55 5.55 12.03
CA MET A 314 8.60 4.72 12.78
C MET A 314 7.28 5.47 12.93
N VAL A 315 6.15 4.80 12.76
CA VAL A 315 4.81 5.37 12.96
C VAL A 315 3.86 4.35 13.58
N GLU A 316 2.91 4.81 14.39
CA GLU A 316 1.75 4.00 14.77
C GLU A 316 0.64 4.08 13.71
N ASP A 317 -0.10 3.00 13.55
CA ASP A 317 -1.31 2.97 12.73
C ASP A 317 -2.34 2.03 13.32
N VAL A 318 -3.61 2.41 13.26
CA VAL A 318 -4.71 1.47 13.50
C VAL A 318 -5.03 0.81 12.15
N PRO A 319 -4.80 -0.50 11.98
CA PRO A 319 -5.02 -1.16 10.70
C PRO A 319 -6.42 -0.89 10.15
N MET A 320 -6.54 -0.71 8.84
CA MET A 320 -7.78 -0.39 8.13
C MET A 320 -8.38 0.99 8.44
N SER A 321 -7.76 1.82 9.29
CA SER A 321 -8.30 3.16 9.58
C SER A 321 -7.77 4.24 8.63
N PHE A 322 -6.59 4.04 8.03
CA PHE A 322 -5.80 5.06 7.33
C PHE A 322 -5.37 6.22 8.24
N GLY A 323 -4.99 5.89 9.50
CA GLY A 323 -4.62 6.89 10.50
C GLY A 323 -3.21 7.41 10.28
N ILE A 324 -2.34 6.50 9.87
CA ILE A 324 -0.99 6.75 9.38
C ILE A 324 -0.88 7.92 8.38
N VAL A 325 -1.93 8.23 7.61
CA VAL A 325 -1.93 9.28 6.60
C VAL A 325 -1.77 10.69 7.20
N SER A 326 -2.11 10.90 8.48
CA SER A 326 -1.86 12.18 9.18
C SER A 326 -0.50 12.26 9.86
N VAL A 327 0.23 11.13 9.97
CA VAL A 327 1.48 11.03 10.75
C VAL A 327 2.68 10.84 9.82
N LEU A 328 2.58 9.88 8.91
CA LEU A 328 3.68 9.50 8.03
C LEU A 328 4.24 10.67 7.18
N PRO A 329 3.42 11.60 6.63
CA PRO A 329 3.96 12.78 5.96
C PRO A 329 4.81 13.69 6.86
N HIS A 330 4.50 13.78 8.16
CA HIS A 330 5.31 14.55 9.11
C HIS A 330 6.68 13.90 9.28
N GLU A 331 6.69 12.60 9.59
CA GLU A 331 7.92 11.85 9.84
C GLU A 331 8.82 11.73 8.60
N LEU A 332 8.21 11.55 7.41
CA LEU A 332 8.95 11.60 6.15
C LEU A 332 9.49 13.01 5.88
N GLY A 333 8.82 14.05 6.36
CA GLY A 333 9.31 15.43 6.29
C GLY A 333 10.61 15.61 7.06
N HIS A 334 10.69 15.08 8.28
CA HIS A 334 11.93 14.99 9.05
C HIS A 334 12.99 14.16 8.33
N ALA A 335 12.62 12.98 7.82
CA ALA A 335 13.56 12.13 7.07
C ALA A 335 14.12 12.82 5.82
N LEU A 336 13.36 13.75 5.23
CA LEU A 336 13.77 14.62 4.12
C LEU A 336 14.42 15.92 4.58
N GLY A 337 14.71 16.07 5.86
CA GLY A 337 15.53 17.15 6.42
C GLY A 337 14.76 18.41 6.84
N ALA A 338 13.43 18.41 6.83
CA ALA A 338 12.66 19.50 7.41
C ALA A 338 12.58 19.36 8.94
N PRO A 339 13.06 20.32 9.73
CA PRO A 339 12.72 20.38 11.15
C PRO A 339 11.27 20.86 11.33
N HIS A 340 10.78 20.88 12.58
CA HIS A 340 9.48 21.49 12.87
C HIS A 340 9.42 22.96 12.45
N ASP A 341 8.23 23.40 12.04
CA ASP A 341 8.00 24.79 11.67
C ASP A 341 8.28 25.73 12.85
N GLY A 342 9.12 26.75 12.60
CA GLY A 342 9.65 27.64 13.64
C GLY A 342 11.10 27.33 14.03
N LEU A 343 11.61 26.14 13.71
CA LEU A 343 13.01 25.76 13.89
C LEU A 343 13.78 25.93 12.58
N THR A 344 15.12 25.99 12.69
CA THR A 344 16.01 26.06 11.53
C THR A 344 17.16 25.06 11.67
N HIS A 345 17.56 24.46 10.55
CA HIS A 345 18.71 23.57 10.42
C HIS A 345 19.51 23.89 9.15
N MET A 346 20.84 23.94 9.25
CA MET A 346 21.72 24.26 8.12
C MET A 346 22.24 22.99 7.44
N TRP A 347 21.69 22.65 6.28
CA TRP A 347 22.16 21.52 5.45
C TRP A 347 23.25 21.89 4.45
N ASN A 348 23.08 23.03 3.79
CA ASN A 348 23.96 23.48 2.72
C ASN A 348 24.21 24.99 2.84
N GLU A 349 25.46 25.40 3.00
CA GLU A 349 25.84 26.82 3.11
C GLU A 349 25.42 27.66 1.89
N ASN A 350 25.23 27.03 0.73
CA ASN A 350 24.79 27.70 -0.50
C ASN A 350 23.27 27.89 -0.57
N ILE A 351 22.50 27.16 0.25
CA ILE A 351 21.04 27.26 0.37
C ILE A 351 20.73 27.43 1.88
N PRO A 352 21.11 28.57 2.48
CA PRO A 352 20.93 28.77 3.91
C PRO A 352 19.43 28.83 4.26
N PRO A 353 19.03 28.29 5.42
CA PRO A 353 17.64 28.36 5.84
C PRO A 353 17.24 29.80 6.15
N ARG A 354 15.96 30.11 5.96
CA ARG A 354 15.41 31.40 6.35
C ARG A 354 15.22 31.48 7.86
N ASN A 355 15.29 32.69 8.40
CA ASN A 355 15.13 32.94 9.84
C ASN A 355 13.70 33.36 10.23
N ASP A 356 12.78 33.51 9.27
CA ASP A 356 11.41 34.00 9.47
C ASP A 356 10.35 32.89 9.37
N CYS A 357 10.74 31.65 9.64
CA CYS A 357 9.84 30.50 9.65
C CYS A 357 8.83 30.63 10.80
N ARG A 358 7.56 30.77 10.44
CA ARG A 358 6.46 30.86 11.42
C ARG A 358 5.96 29.46 11.72
N GLN A 359 5.80 29.16 13.01
CA GLN A 359 5.17 27.94 13.49
C GLN A 359 3.68 27.91 13.10
N ASP A 360 2.97 29.04 13.27
CA ASP A 360 1.53 29.11 13.06
C ASP A 360 1.16 29.81 11.76
N ASN A 361 0.17 29.24 11.08
CA ASN A 361 -0.52 29.90 9.98
C ASN A 361 -1.97 30.23 10.40
N PRO A 362 -2.45 31.47 10.20
CA PRO A 362 -3.81 31.87 10.57
C PRO A 362 -4.93 31.08 9.87
N TYR A 363 -4.60 30.28 8.86
CA TYR A 363 -5.54 29.44 8.09
C TYR A 363 -5.44 27.94 8.40
N GLY A 364 -4.70 27.53 9.43
CA GLY A 364 -4.53 26.14 9.88
C GLY A 364 -3.06 25.74 10.08
N HIS A 365 -2.81 24.55 10.63
CA HIS A 365 -1.46 24.07 10.90
C HIS A 365 -0.81 23.45 9.65
N PHE A 366 0.50 23.61 9.51
CA PHE A 366 1.29 22.94 8.48
C PHE A 366 1.69 21.54 8.94
N ILE A 367 2.04 20.67 7.99
CA ILE A 367 2.41 19.28 8.29
C ILE A 367 3.53 19.21 9.33
N MET A 368 4.54 20.08 9.29
CA MET A 368 5.67 20.08 10.23
C MET A 368 5.41 20.89 11.51
N HIS A 369 4.17 21.22 11.84
CA HIS A 369 3.88 21.89 13.10
C HIS A 369 4.23 20.96 14.30
N PRO A 370 4.90 21.45 15.35
CA PRO A 370 5.50 20.61 16.40
C PRO A 370 4.50 19.89 17.30
N SER A 371 3.34 20.50 17.59
CA SER A 371 2.36 19.96 18.56
C SER A 371 1.03 19.53 17.92
N GLU A 372 0.56 20.32 16.97
CA GLU A 372 -0.67 20.10 16.20
C GLU A 372 -0.36 19.96 14.68
N PRO A 373 0.28 18.87 14.22
CA PRO A 373 0.55 18.66 12.80
C PRO A 373 -0.68 18.85 11.91
N GLY A 374 -0.50 19.65 10.86
CA GLY A 374 -1.45 19.74 9.77
C GLY A 374 -1.49 18.47 8.92
N ASN A 375 -2.53 18.33 8.10
CA ASN A 375 -2.71 17.14 7.27
C ASN A 375 -2.84 17.45 5.76
N GLN A 376 -2.46 18.65 5.34
CA GLN A 376 -2.67 19.10 3.95
C GLN A 376 -1.41 19.61 3.29
N LYS A 377 -0.70 20.57 3.90
CA LYS A 377 0.38 21.30 3.24
C LYS A 377 1.60 21.48 4.13
N PHE A 378 2.76 21.43 3.50
CA PHE A 378 4.02 21.87 4.09
C PHE A 378 4.11 23.40 4.05
N SER A 379 4.84 23.98 5.01
CA SER A 379 5.20 25.39 4.94
C SER A 379 6.28 25.60 3.85
N ASN A 380 6.47 26.85 3.42
CA ASN A 380 7.58 27.16 2.52
C ASN A 380 8.94 26.88 3.17
N CYS A 381 9.06 27.05 4.49
CA CYS A 381 10.30 26.72 5.21
C CYS A 381 10.58 25.22 5.19
N SER A 382 9.58 24.38 5.45
CA SER A 382 9.77 22.92 5.39
C SER A 382 10.24 22.50 4.00
N LYS A 383 9.61 23.04 2.93
CA LYS A 383 10.00 22.75 1.54
C LYS A 383 11.43 23.20 1.22
N GLU A 384 11.83 24.39 1.66
CA GLU A 384 13.19 24.89 1.46
C GLU A 384 14.24 24.06 2.21
N HIS A 385 13.93 23.60 3.43
CA HIS A 385 14.79 22.67 4.16
C HIS A 385 14.94 21.34 3.43
N MET A 386 13.85 20.79 2.88
CA MET A 386 13.91 19.58 2.06
C MET A 386 14.79 19.78 0.82
N THR A 387 14.60 20.88 0.08
CA THR A 387 15.46 21.23 -1.07
C THR A 387 16.93 21.33 -0.67
N ALA A 388 17.23 22.01 0.45
CA ALA A 388 18.58 22.16 0.94
C ALA A 388 19.21 20.81 1.32
N PHE A 389 18.48 19.95 2.04
CA PHE A 389 18.93 18.59 2.38
C PHE A 389 19.17 17.74 1.13
N ILE A 390 18.21 17.70 0.20
CA ILE A 390 18.28 16.90 -1.02
C ILE A 390 19.49 17.30 -1.87
N SER A 391 19.84 18.60 -1.89
CA SER A 391 21.03 19.08 -2.59
C SER A 391 22.36 18.53 -2.06
N THR A 392 22.37 17.93 -0.87
CA THR A 392 23.54 17.30 -0.25
C THR A 392 23.62 15.79 -0.52
N LEU A 393 22.55 15.18 -1.04
CA LEU A 393 22.49 13.74 -1.27
C LEU A 393 23.43 13.31 -2.41
N SER A 394 24.00 12.11 -2.27
CA SER A 394 24.85 11.54 -3.32
C SER A 394 24.02 11.15 -4.54
N ARG A 395 24.65 11.14 -5.72
CA ARG A 395 23.99 10.75 -6.98
C ARG A 395 23.30 9.39 -6.91
N SER A 396 23.87 8.44 -6.19
CA SER A 396 23.32 7.09 -5.99
C SER A 396 21.97 7.07 -5.27
N CYS A 397 21.61 8.14 -4.54
CA CYS A 397 20.31 8.26 -3.90
C CYS A 397 19.19 8.55 -4.92
N PHE A 398 19.54 9.10 -6.08
CA PHE A 398 18.58 9.39 -7.16
C PHE A 398 18.49 8.24 -8.18
N GLU A 399 19.26 7.18 -7.98
CA GLU A 399 19.26 5.99 -8.85
C GLU A 399 18.31 4.95 -8.24
N LEU A 400 17.26 4.58 -8.98
CA LEU A 400 16.32 3.54 -8.54
C LEU A 400 17.06 2.20 -8.33
N LYS A 401 16.95 1.64 -7.12
CA LYS A 401 17.54 0.35 -6.74
C LYS A 401 16.61 -0.80 -7.09
N ALA A 402 15.30 -0.58 -7.03
CA ALA A 402 14.32 -1.51 -7.56
C ALA A 402 14.56 -1.61 -9.06
N LYS A 403 15.15 -2.73 -9.48
CA LYS A 403 15.20 -3.05 -10.90
C LYS A 403 13.76 -3.08 -11.38
N GLN A 404 13.39 -2.26 -12.37
CA GLN A 404 12.23 -2.46 -13.25
C GLN A 404 12.43 -3.75 -14.07
N ASN A 405 12.74 -4.86 -13.41
CA ASN A 405 12.83 -6.18 -14.00
C ASN A 405 11.45 -6.84 -13.96
N CYS A 406 10.45 -6.11 -14.46
CA CYS A 406 9.40 -6.72 -15.23
C CYS A 406 9.67 -6.42 -16.70
N THR A 407 10.66 -7.10 -17.29
CA THR A 407 10.21 -7.97 -18.37
C THR A 407 9.22 -8.87 -17.68
N THR A 408 7.92 -8.69 -17.91
CA THR A 408 7.02 -9.83 -17.80
C THR A 408 7.77 -10.96 -18.48
N GLU A 409 8.35 -11.89 -17.72
CA GLU A 409 8.44 -13.24 -18.23
C GLU A 409 6.98 -13.54 -18.49
N VAL A 410 6.60 -13.36 -19.75
CA VAL A 410 5.23 -13.56 -20.13
C VAL A 410 5.04 -15.03 -19.83
N LYS A 411 4.38 -15.34 -18.72
CA LYS A 411 4.11 -16.73 -18.41
C LYS A 411 3.28 -17.20 -19.58
N GLU A 412 3.75 -18.29 -20.21
CA GLU A 412 3.00 -18.97 -21.24
C GLU A 412 1.53 -19.00 -20.84
N LEU A 413 0.66 -18.58 -21.76
CA LEU A 413 -0.78 -18.60 -21.54
C LEU A 413 -1.20 -19.95 -20.93
N PRO A 414 -2.05 -19.96 -19.90
CA PRO A 414 -2.30 -21.13 -19.04
C PRO A 414 -2.77 -22.37 -19.80
N GLY A 415 -3.38 -22.20 -20.97
CA GLY A 415 -3.81 -23.24 -21.88
C GLY A 415 -2.68 -23.98 -22.61
N ILE A 416 -1.43 -23.54 -22.52
CA ILE A 416 -0.29 -24.20 -23.17
C ILE A 416 0.10 -25.50 -22.49
N SER A 417 0.07 -25.54 -21.16
CA SER A 417 0.42 -26.72 -20.36
C SER A 417 -0.80 -27.40 -19.73
N ILE A 418 -2.01 -27.04 -20.17
CA ILE A 418 -3.23 -27.47 -19.49
C ILE A 418 -3.65 -28.90 -19.86
N ASN A 419 -4.04 -29.67 -18.84
CA ASN A 419 -4.62 -30.99 -19.00
C ASN A 419 -6.15 -30.91 -18.88
N LEU A 420 -6.84 -30.81 -20.03
CA LEU A 420 -8.30 -30.72 -20.08
C LEU A 420 -9.01 -31.94 -19.46
N THR A 421 -8.40 -33.13 -19.50
CA THR A 421 -8.94 -34.32 -18.84
C THR A 421 -8.98 -34.13 -17.33
N LYS A 422 -7.94 -33.52 -16.75
CA LYS A 422 -7.90 -33.18 -15.31
C LYS A 422 -8.96 -32.14 -14.95
N ILE A 423 -9.23 -31.18 -15.84
CA ILE A 423 -10.34 -30.23 -15.66
C ILE A 423 -11.68 -30.96 -15.64
N CYS A 424 -11.91 -31.88 -16.58
CA CYS A 424 -13.13 -32.68 -16.59
C CYS A 424 -13.28 -33.56 -15.34
N GLN A 425 -12.18 -34.09 -14.80
CA GLN A 425 -12.18 -34.85 -13.54
C GLN A 425 -12.60 -34.00 -12.34
N ILE A 426 -12.11 -32.76 -12.28
CA ILE A 426 -12.47 -31.82 -11.21
C ILE A 426 -13.92 -31.36 -11.36
N ALA A 427 -14.33 -30.99 -12.57
CA ALA A 427 -15.69 -30.47 -12.84
C ALA A 427 -16.76 -31.55 -12.74
N HIS A 428 -16.44 -32.79 -13.11
CA HIS A 428 -17.37 -33.92 -13.14
C HIS A 428 -16.76 -35.16 -12.46
N PRO A 429 -16.59 -35.15 -11.13
CA PRO A 429 -15.93 -36.24 -10.41
C PRO A 429 -16.71 -37.57 -10.44
N ASN A 430 -18.00 -37.52 -10.79
CA ASN A 430 -18.90 -38.68 -10.81
C ASN A 430 -19.08 -39.30 -12.20
N PHE A 431 -18.34 -38.85 -13.21
CA PHE A 431 -18.36 -39.47 -14.53
C PHE A 431 -17.69 -40.86 -14.47
N LEU A 432 -18.26 -41.82 -15.20
CA LEU A 432 -17.74 -43.19 -15.24
C LEU A 432 -16.41 -43.25 -16.02
N GLU A 433 -16.30 -42.44 -17.08
CA GLU A 433 -15.09 -42.23 -17.87
C GLU A 433 -15.03 -40.75 -18.29
N TRP A 434 -13.83 -40.19 -18.43
CA TRP A 434 -13.65 -38.80 -18.88
C TRP A 434 -13.09 -38.76 -20.30
N ARG A 435 -13.93 -38.34 -21.24
CA ARG A 435 -13.52 -38.03 -22.61
C ARG A 435 -13.68 -36.54 -22.84
N VAL A 436 -12.64 -35.90 -23.37
CA VAL A 436 -12.68 -34.49 -23.78
C VAL A 436 -13.01 -34.44 -25.28
N ASP A 437 -14.06 -33.72 -25.64
CA ASP A 437 -14.35 -33.39 -27.04
C ASP A 437 -14.14 -31.89 -27.26
N ARG A 438 -13.43 -31.51 -28.33
CA ARG A 438 -12.98 -30.12 -28.55
C ARG A 438 -13.70 -29.53 -29.75
N PHE A 439 -14.21 -28.31 -29.58
CA PHE A 439 -14.72 -27.46 -30.65
C PHE A 439 -13.67 -26.41 -30.98
N GLU A 440 -12.66 -26.86 -31.73
CA GLU A 440 -11.43 -26.10 -32.00
C GLU A 440 -11.71 -24.70 -32.58
N GLU A 441 -12.60 -24.59 -33.57
CA GLU A 441 -12.92 -23.31 -34.22
C GLU A 441 -13.59 -22.28 -33.29
N LYS A 442 -14.24 -22.74 -32.23
CA LYS A 442 -14.96 -21.89 -31.28
C LYS A 442 -14.18 -21.61 -30.01
N CYS A 443 -13.03 -22.23 -29.80
CA CYS A 443 -12.35 -22.19 -28.50
C CYS A 443 -13.20 -22.75 -27.34
N HIS A 444 -13.86 -23.88 -27.57
CA HIS A 444 -14.67 -24.56 -26.56
C HIS A 444 -14.36 -26.05 -26.47
N PHE A 445 -14.75 -26.68 -25.36
CA PHE A 445 -14.69 -28.13 -25.17
C PHE A 445 -15.86 -28.60 -24.31
N VAL A 446 -16.18 -29.89 -24.40
CA VAL A 446 -17.14 -30.57 -23.52
C VAL A 446 -16.50 -31.76 -22.84
N CYS A 447 -16.94 -32.02 -21.62
CA CYS A 447 -16.63 -33.24 -20.89
C CYS A 447 -17.71 -34.27 -21.15
N CYS A 448 -17.33 -35.45 -21.65
CA CYS A 448 -18.24 -36.55 -21.96
C CYS A 448 -17.93 -37.78 -21.13
N SER A 449 -18.98 -38.54 -20.81
CA SER A 449 -18.91 -39.82 -20.11
C SER A 449 -19.88 -40.80 -20.73
N ARG A 450 -19.60 -42.09 -20.55
CA ARG A 450 -20.61 -43.12 -20.78
C ARG A 450 -21.76 -43.00 -19.81
N ARG A 451 -22.95 -43.38 -20.26
CA ARG A 451 -24.15 -43.53 -19.42
C ARG A 451 -24.20 -44.87 -18.68
N SER A 452 -23.64 -45.92 -19.27
CA SER A 452 -23.53 -47.25 -18.67
C SER A 452 -22.25 -47.93 -19.13
N LEU A 453 -21.70 -48.81 -18.29
CA LEU A 453 -20.57 -49.67 -18.63
C LEU A 453 -20.98 -50.86 -19.52
N ASP A 454 -22.29 -51.14 -19.64
CA ASP A 454 -22.81 -52.31 -20.37
C ASP A 454 -23.02 -52.05 -21.88
N TYR A 455 -23.02 -50.79 -22.31
CA TYR A 455 -23.28 -50.40 -23.70
C TYR A 455 -22.17 -49.49 -24.23
N GLU A 456 -21.36 -50.04 -25.15
CA GLU A 456 -20.11 -49.41 -25.60
C GLU A 456 -20.31 -48.03 -26.28
N TYR A 457 -21.49 -47.77 -26.84
CA TYR A 457 -21.77 -46.62 -27.70
C TYR A 457 -22.69 -45.54 -27.09
N ASP A 458 -23.15 -45.67 -25.84
CA ASP A 458 -24.06 -44.70 -25.21
C ASP A 458 -23.30 -43.61 -24.43
N TRP A 459 -22.84 -42.58 -25.15
CA TRP A 459 -22.12 -41.43 -24.61
C TRP A 459 -23.04 -40.23 -24.36
N THR A 460 -22.78 -39.51 -23.28
CA THR A 460 -23.43 -38.24 -22.97
C THR A 460 -22.38 -37.18 -22.66
N CYS A 461 -22.58 -35.96 -23.14
CA CYS A 461 -21.71 -34.83 -22.89
C CYS A 461 -22.39 -33.79 -21.98
N GLY A 462 -21.60 -33.15 -21.14
CA GLY A 462 -22.03 -32.06 -20.27
C GLY A 462 -22.17 -30.72 -21.02
N ALA A 463 -22.26 -29.64 -20.23
CA ALA A 463 -22.30 -28.29 -20.77
C ALA A 463 -20.98 -27.92 -21.50
N GLU A 464 -21.09 -26.98 -22.44
CA GLU A 464 -19.94 -26.45 -23.17
C GLU A 464 -19.12 -25.52 -22.27
N HIS A 465 -17.80 -25.71 -22.28
CA HIS A 465 -16.83 -24.91 -21.51
C HIS A 465 -15.88 -24.18 -22.46
N PHE A 466 -15.42 -23.00 -22.07
CA PHE A 466 -14.39 -22.27 -22.80
C PHE A 466 -13.02 -22.95 -22.66
N LEU A 467 -12.28 -23.05 -23.76
CA LEU A 467 -10.87 -23.37 -23.71
C LEU A 467 -10.11 -22.20 -23.06
N PRO A 468 -9.22 -22.46 -22.08
CA PRO A 468 -8.38 -21.43 -21.51
C PRO A 468 -7.46 -20.81 -22.57
N ASP A 469 -7.12 -19.54 -22.36
CA ASP A 469 -6.19 -18.83 -23.24
C ASP A 469 -4.87 -19.60 -23.35
N GLY A 470 -4.35 -19.73 -24.57
CA GLY A 470 -3.15 -20.51 -24.89
C GLY A 470 -3.42 -21.91 -25.41
N ALA A 471 -4.62 -22.46 -25.18
CA ALA A 471 -4.99 -23.79 -25.63
C ALA A 471 -5.00 -23.88 -27.17
N GLY A 472 -4.46 -24.97 -27.71
CA GLY A 472 -4.46 -25.23 -29.15
C GLY A 472 -5.87 -25.36 -29.72
N CYS A 473 -6.14 -24.62 -30.80
CA CYS A 473 -7.44 -24.56 -31.48
C CYS A 473 -7.32 -24.80 -33.00
N GLY A 474 -6.18 -25.32 -33.44
CA GLY A 474 -5.90 -25.65 -34.83
C GLY A 474 -4.39 -25.61 -35.13
N ALA A 475 -4.01 -25.89 -36.37
CA ALA A 475 -2.60 -25.95 -36.79
C ALA A 475 -1.88 -24.61 -36.57
N GLY A 476 -1.05 -24.55 -35.51
CA GLY A 476 -0.32 -23.34 -35.11
C GLY A 476 -1.20 -22.21 -34.56
N LYS A 477 -2.48 -22.50 -34.24
CA LYS A 477 -3.44 -21.54 -33.71
C LYS A 477 -3.73 -21.82 -32.23
N ARG A 478 -4.01 -20.75 -31.49
CA ARG A 478 -4.34 -20.79 -30.06
C ARG A 478 -5.60 -20.00 -29.78
N CYS A 479 -6.25 -20.32 -28.67
CA CYS A 479 -7.34 -19.55 -28.11
C CYS A 479 -6.80 -18.35 -27.35
N VAL A 480 -7.29 -17.15 -27.64
CA VAL A 480 -7.05 -15.95 -26.85
C VAL A 480 -8.36 -15.17 -26.75
N ARG A 481 -8.82 -14.89 -25.54
CA ARG A 481 -10.08 -14.18 -25.26
C ARG A 481 -11.28 -14.80 -25.99
N GLY A 482 -11.35 -16.13 -26.00
CA GLY A 482 -12.42 -16.87 -26.67
C GLY A 482 -12.39 -16.86 -28.20
N THR A 483 -11.30 -16.41 -28.83
CA THR A 483 -11.13 -16.43 -30.30
C THR A 483 -9.97 -17.31 -30.73
N CYS A 484 -10.18 -18.11 -31.78
CA CYS A 484 -9.15 -18.96 -32.34
C CYS A 484 -8.37 -18.22 -33.43
N GLY A 485 -7.06 -18.06 -33.24
CA GLY A 485 -6.20 -17.29 -34.14
C GLY A 485 -4.73 -17.67 -34.04
N TYR A 486 -3.91 -17.03 -34.86
CA TYR A 486 -2.45 -17.19 -34.81
C TYR A 486 -1.91 -16.31 -33.68
N TYR A 487 -1.56 -16.95 -32.56
CA TYR A 487 -0.97 -16.29 -31.40
C TYR A 487 0.29 -17.04 -30.95
N ASP A 488 1.28 -16.28 -30.49
CA ASP A 488 2.43 -16.87 -29.81
C ASP A 488 2.05 -17.43 -28.44
N GLU A 489 3.03 -17.93 -27.70
CA GLU A 489 2.81 -18.60 -26.43
C GLU A 489 2.40 -17.63 -25.30
N TYR A 490 2.39 -16.36 -25.62
CA TYR A 490 2.16 -15.23 -24.74
C TYR A 490 0.87 -14.48 -25.08
N GLY A 491 0.18 -14.88 -26.16
CA GLY A 491 -1.08 -14.30 -26.61
C GLY A 491 -0.95 -13.15 -27.60
N ALA A 492 0.26 -12.85 -28.08
CA ALA A 492 0.46 -11.81 -29.09
C ALA A 492 0.12 -12.35 -30.50
N PRO A 493 -0.55 -11.55 -31.36
CA PRO A 493 -0.85 -11.95 -32.73
C PRO A 493 0.43 -12.27 -33.50
N THR A 494 0.46 -13.41 -34.18
CA THR A 494 1.56 -13.83 -35.06
C THR A 494 1.09 -13.99 -36.49
N THR A 495 2.00 -13.81 -37.43
CA THR A 495 1.74 -14.14 -38.84
C THR A 495 1.85 -15.65 -39.06
N PRO A 496 1.07 -16.23 -39.99
CA PRO A 496 1.21 -17.64 -40.34
C PRO A 496 2.65 -17.89 -40.80
N ARG A 497 3.35 -18.85 -40.19
CA ARG A 497 4.63 -19.32 -40.76
C ARG A 497 4.32 -19.88 -42.16
N GLN A 498 4.81 -19.21 -43.20
CA GLN A 498 4.78 -19.78 -44.55
C GLN A 498 5.57 -21.09 -44.50
N ALA A 499 4.91 -22.18 -44.86
CA ALA A 499 5.55 -23.49 -44.94
C ALA A 499 6.71 -23.42 -45.94
N ALA A 500 7.89 -23.82 -45.49
CA ALA A 500 9.03 -24.12 -46.35
C ALA A 500 8.83 -25.50 -47.01
#